data_AF-A0A1F6F1V9-F1
#
_entry.id   AF-A0A1F6F1V9-F1
#
_cell.length_a   1.000
_cell.length_b   1.000
_cell.length_c   1.000
_cell.angle_alpha   90.00
_cell.angle_beta   90.00
_cell.angle_gamma   90.00
#
_symmetry.space_group_name_H-M   'P 1'
#
loop_
_entity.id
_entity.type
_entity.pdbx_description
1 polymer ?
#
loop_
_entity_poly.entity_id
_entity_poly.type
_entity_poly.pdbx_seq_one_letter_code
_entity_poly.pdbx_strand_id
1 'polypeptide(L)' 'MVISYGVGGAGTASEIALALKAKKNVVLLNETTEGQTYFKKIGKELVHTALTPAEAVDIVERLLN' A
#
# COMPACT_ATOMS: atom_id res chain seq x y z
N MET A 1 -2.16 7.02 -7.00
CA MET A 1 -1.80 5.92 -6.07
C MET A 1 -1.37 6.50 -4.73
N VAL A 2 -1.17 5.66 -3.72
CA VAL A 2 -0.60 6.05 -2.41
C VAL A 2 0.53 5.10 -2.06
N ILE A 3 1.61 5.59 -1.45
CA ILE A 3 2.69 4.78 -0.89
C ILE A 3 2.69 5.03 0.63
N SER A 4 2.60 3.97 1.42
CA SER A 4 2.69 4.04 2.89
C SER A 4 4.01 3.44 3.37
N TYR A 5 4.60 4.02 4.41
CA TYR A 5 5.88 3.56 4.98
C TYR A 5 5.75 3.21 6.47
N GLY A 6 6.24 2.02 6.84
CA GLY A 6 6.38 1.58 8.23
C GLY A 6 5.06 1.24 8.92
N VAL A 7 5.15 1.06 10.26
CA VAL A 7 4.02 0.71 11.15
C VAL A 7 3.10 1.93 11.29
N GLY A 8 2.15 2.06 10.37
CA GLY A 8 1.28 3.24 10.30
C GLY A 8 0.44 3.43 11.57
N GLY A 9 0.28 4.68 11.99
CA GLY A 9 -0.72 5.04 13.01
C GLY A 9 -2.14 5.03 12.43
N ALA A 10 -3.16 5.27 13.28
CA ALA A 10 -4.56 5.29 12.86
C ALA A 10 -4.86 6.27 11.70
N GLY A 11 -4.11 7.37 11.60
CA GLY A 11 -4.19 8.32 10.48
C GLY A 11 -3.78 7.69 9.14
N THR A 12 -2.59 7.09 9.09
CA THR A 12 -2.09 6.39 7.89
C THR A 12 -3.03 5.26 7.47
N ALA A 13 -3.52 4.48 8.44
CA ALA A 13 -4.49 3.42 8.16
C ALA A 13 -5.79 3.96 7.53
N SER A 14 -6.26 5.14 7.98
CA SER A 14 -7.43 5.81 7.42
C SER A 14 -7.17 6.29 5.98
N GLU A 15 -5.99 6.85 5.70
CA GLU A 15 -5.62 7.29 4.34
C GLU A 15 -5.52 6.11 3.36
N ILE A 16 -4.92 4.99 3.79
CA ILE A 16 -4.88 3.76 3.00
C ILE A 16 -6.31 3.28 2.69
N ALA A 17 -7.17 3.20 3.71
CA ALA A 17 -8.56 2.77 3.53
C ALA A 17 -9.33 3.69 2.57
N LEU A 18 -9.14 5.01 2.66
CA LEU A 18 -9.75 5.98 1.76
C LEU A 18 -9.23 5.84 0.33
N ALA A 19 -7.92 5.58 0.14
CA ALA A 19 -7.33 5.34 -1.17
C ALA A 19 -7.92 4.09 -1.83
N LEU A 20 -8.05 3.00 -1.09
CA LEU A 20 -8.66 1.76 -1.56
C LEU A 20 -10.16 1.94 -1.88
N LYS A 21 -10.89 2.68 -1.05
CA LYS A 21 -12.29 3.06 -1.34
C LYS A 21 -12.40 3.86 -2.65
N ALA A 22 -11.42 4.69 -2.96
CA ALA A 22 -11.33 5.44 -4.22
C ALA A 22 -10.76 4.62 -5.40
N LYS A 23 -10.61 3.28 -5.24
CA LYS A 23 -10.06 2.36 -6.24
C LYS A 23 -8.64 2.73 -6.70
N LYS A 24 -7.82 3.33 -5.83
CA LYS A 24 -6.42 3.65 -6.12
C LYS A 24 -5.53 2.48 -5.71
N ASN A 25 -4.49 2.23 -6.52
CA ASN A 25 -3.38 1.36 -6.11
C ASN A 25 -2.68 1.93 -4.85
N VAL A 26 -2.30 1.04 -3.95
CA VAL A 26 -1.55 1.31 -2.71
C VAL A 26 -0.32 0.42 -2.67
N VAL A 27 0.85 1.02 -2.40
CA VAL A 27 2.10 0.30 -2.16
C VAL A 27 2.44 0.40 -0.67
N LEU A 28 2.56 -0.73 0.01
CA LEU A 28 2.95 -0.83 1.42
C LEU A 28 4.47 -1.08 1.49
N LEU A 29 5.23 -0.07 1.87
CA LEU A 29 6.68 -0.14 2.03
C LEU A 29 7.04 -0.42 3.50
N ASN A 30 7.71 -1.55 3.76
CA ASN A 30 8.15 -1.93 5.11
C ASN A 30 7.03 -1.98 6.16
N GLU A 31 5.81 -2.31 5.73
CA GLU A 31 4.69 -2.48 6.65
C GLU A 31 4.70 -3.89 7.28
N THR A 32 4.20 -3.99 8.50
CA THR A 32 4.04 -5.23 9.26
C THR A 32 3.19 -6.27 8.52
N THR A 33 3.43 -7.55 8.81
CA THR A 33 2.62 -8.66 8.26
C THR A 33 1.13 -8.50 8.57
N GLU A 34 0.79 -7.95 9.74
CA GLU A 34 -0.59 -7.66 10.14
C GLU A 34 -1.22 -6.59 9.23
N GLY A 35 -0.56 -5.45 9.06
CA GLY A 35 -1.00 -4.38 8.16
C GLY A 35 -1.15 -4.86 6.72
N GLN A 36 -0.15 -5.60 6.21
CA GLN A 36 -0.21 -6.19 4.87
C GLN A 36 -1.41 -7.12 4.69
N THR A 37 -1.66 -8.01 5.67
CA THR A 37 -2.78 -8.97 5.63
C THR A 37 -4.12 -8.25 5.66
N TYR A 38 -4.27 -7.27 6.56
CA TYR A 38 -5.48 -6.48 6.71
C TYR A 38 -5.80 -5.70 5.42
N PHE A 39 -4.83 -4.94 4.91
CA PHE A 39 -5.04 -4.12 3.71
C PHE A 39 -5.26 -4.97 2.46
N LYS A 40 -4.57 -6.11 2.30
CA LYS A 40 -4.85 -7.06 1.21
C LYS A 40 -6.26 -7.63 1.28
N LYS A 41 -6.80 -7.90 2.48
CA LYS A 41 -8.18 -8.40 2.64
C LYS A 41 -9.22 -7.40 2.13
N ILE A 42 -9.01 -6.10 2.37
CA ILE A 42 -9.95 -5.06 1.96
C ILE A 42 -9.72 -4.56 0.52
N GLY A 43 -8.46 -4.49 0.07
CA GLY A 43 -8.06 -3.86 -1.19
C GLY A 43 -7.73 -4.83 -2.33
N LYS A 44 -7.55 -6.12 -2.04
CA LYS A 44 -7.25 -7.19 -3.02
C LYS A 44 -6.11 -6.80 -3.98
N GLU A 45 -6.35 -6.82 -5.28
CA GLU A 45 -5.37 -6.50 -6.33
C GLU A 45 -4.84 -5.06 -6.29
N LEU A 46 -5.51 -4.15 -5.57
CA LEU A 46 -5.05 -2.77 -5.42
C LEU A 46 -3.91 -2.62 -4.41
N VAL A 47 -3.55 -3.67 -3.67
CA VAL A 47 -2.54 -3.62 -2.60
C VAL A 47 -1.28 -4.37 -3.01
N HIS A 48 -0.19 -3.61 -3.07
CA HIS A 48 1.15 -4.08 -3.41
C HIS A 48 2.07 -3.94 -2.19
N THR A 49 3.11 -4.76 -2.11
CA THR A 49 4.05 -4.78 -0.98
C THR A 49 5.48 -4.63 -1.47
N ALA A 50 6.26 -3.79 -0.80
CA ALA A 50 7.67 -3.56 -1.07
C ALA A 50 8.48 -3.60 0.23
N LEU A 51 9.69 -4.14 0.18
CA LEU A 51 10.65 -4.15 1.28
C LEU A 51 11.71 -3.04 1.14
N THR A 52 11.83 -2.46 -0.05
CA THR A 52 12.79 -1.40 -0.31
C THR A 52 12.14 -0.26 -1.10
N PRO A 53 12.65 0.99 -0.97
CA PRO A 53 12.20 2.08 -1.81
C PRO A 53 12.34 1.78 -3.31
N ALA A 54 13.40 1.06 -3.70
CA ALA A 54 13.61 0.66 -5.10
C ALA A 54 12.47 -0.26 -5.60
N GLU A 55 12.12 -1.29 -4.84
CA GLU A 55 10.98 -2.16 -5.18
C GLU A 55 9.66 -1.38 -5.26
N ALA A 56 9.46 -0.39 -4.38
CA ALA A 56 8.28 0.45 -4.43
C ALA A 56 8.22 1.25 -5.74
N VAL A 57 9.34 1.82 -6.19
CA VAL A 57 9.45 2.51 -7.48
C VAL A 57 9.16 1.56 -8.64
N ASP A 58 9.74 0.36 -8.67
CA ASP A 58 9.50 -0.64 -9.71
C ASP A 58 8.02 -1.05 -9.81
N ILE A 59 7.33 -1.13 -8.66
CA ILE A 59 5.88 -1.37 -8.63
C ILE A 59 5.14 -0.19 -9.24
N VAL A 60 5.50 1.03 -8.86
CA VAL A 60 4.85 2.25 -9.37
C VAL A 60 5.02 2.37 -10.89
N GLU A 61 6.22 2.15 -11.41
CA GLU A 61 6.48 2.19 -12.86
C GLU A 61 5.63 1.17 -13.62
N ARG A 62 5.50 -0.06 -13.11
CA ARG A 62 4.64 -1.09 -13.70
C ARG A 62 3.15 -0.76 -13.68
N LEU A 63 2.70 0.10 -12.77
CA LEU A 63 1.29 0.51 -12.65
C LEU A 63 0.94 1.75 -13.48
N LEU A 64 1.95 2.50 -13.94
CA LEU A 64 1.78 3.72 -14.75
C LEU A 64 1.92 3.46 -16.27
N ASN A 65 2.53 2.35 -16.65
CA ASN A 65 2.62 1.86 -18.02
C ASN A 65 1.41 1.00 -18.39
#